data_AF-A0A964IE75-F1
#
_entry.id   AF-A0A964IE75-F1
#
_cell.length_a   1.000
_cell.length_b   1.000
_cell.length_c   1.000
_cell.angle_alpha   90.00
_cell.angle_beta   90.00
_cell.angle_gamma   90.00
#
_symmetry.space_group_name_H-M   'P 1'
#
loop_
_entity.id
_entity.type
_entity.pdbx_description
1 polymer ?
#
loop_
_entity_poly.entity_id
_entity_poly.type
_entity_poly.pdbx_seq_one_letter_code
_entity_poly.pdbx_strand_id
1 'polypeptide(L)'
;MAVEVVGDSARGEEFAFARLLVDGERILEADTTGMARPLTGLTLLEAAAVPGETLAADAVANALAQVFTASPVPTRVAVAMSGGVDSAVALLRAGPDAVAVTLRLWADPRARSSDRVCCSPAAVIAARETAHALGRPHVTLDLRAPFRATVVDPFVEAYRAGETPNPCMRCNGSFRFDALVAFAERAGASRLWTGHYARIVERNGVRLVARGRDPLKDQSYMLATVAPELLDRIAFPLGDDTKEAVRAEAEAAGLAAARRPESQEACFLGGDDYRAFLAREGISESPGVITDETGAEVGIHQGLWRYTPGQRRGIGVAAPRPLYALRTDRATNTLVVGPRSSLATTTVHARGHLHLPITRVAAQLRHRSRPVAATVEQDGDRFILHLDEPFDSAAPGQQAVLYDDDAVVGSGVIVSSVEAR
;
A
#
# COMPACT_ATOMS: atom_id res chain seq x y z
N MET A 1 -26.91 16.08 -19.02
CA MET A 1 -26.43 17.47 -19.15
C MET A 1 -24.97 17.35 -19.50
N ALA A 2 -24.56 17.92 -20.62
CA ALA A 2 -23.19 17.82 -21.05
C ALA A 2 -22.26 18.53 -20.05
N VAL A 3 -21.13 17.90 -19.76
CA VAL A 3 -20.08 18.40 -18.87
C VAL A 3 -18.81 18.57 -19.70
N GLU A 4 -18.23 19.75 -19.65
CA GLU A 4 -16.90 19.99 -20.20
C GLU A 4 -15.85 19.61 -19.17
N VAL A 5 -14.88 18.79 -19.58
CA VAL A 5 -13.72 18.42 -18.77
C VAL A 5 -12.44 18.72 -19.52
N VAL A 6 -11.42 19.01 -18.72
CA VAL A 6 -10.10 19.38 -19.20
C VAL A 6 -9.06 18.54 -18.48
N GLY A 7 -8.10 18.01 -19.22
CA GLY A 7 -6.93 17.35 -18.67
C GLY A 7 -5.66 17.85 -19.31
N ASP A 8 -4.59 17.87 -18.52
CA ASP A 8 -3.27 18.31 -18.93
C ASP A 8 -2.21 17.29 -18.54
N SER A 9 -1.08 17.32 -19.24
CA SER A 9 0.13 16.57 -18.88
C SER A 9 1.35 17.35 -19.31
N ALA A 10 2.40 17.30 -18.51
CA ALA A 10 3.65 17.99 -18.79
C ALA A 10 4.86 17.17 -18.35
N ARG A 11 5.95 17.26 -19.11
CA ARG A 11 7.24 16.68 -18.78
C ARG A 11 8.37 17.56 -19.31
N GLY A 12 9.12 18.19 -18.41
CA GLY A 12 10.09 19.20 -18.81
C GLY A 12 9.38 20.41 -19.42
N GLU A 13 9.78 20.79 -20.62
CA GLU A 13 9.16 21.90 -21.38
C GLU A 13 8.00 21.44 -22.28
N GLU A 14 7.81 20.12 -22.43
CA GLU A 14 6.73 19.56 -23.24
C GLU A 14 5.42 19.54 -22.43
N PHE A 15 4.32 19.88 -23.10
CA PHE A 15 2.97 19.84 -22.52
C PHE A 15 1.95 19.34 -23.55
N ALA A 16 0.87 18.74 -23.05
CA ALA A 16 -0.29 18.35 -23.83
C ALA A 16 -1.57 18.70 -23.08
N PHE A 17 -2.64 18.91 -23.83
CA PHE A 17 -3.95 19.29 -23.31
C PHE A 17 -5.04 18.48 -24.01
N ALA A 18 -6.11 18.20 -23.28
CA ALA A 18 -7.30 17.55 -23.81
C ALA A 18 -8.54 18.28 -23.27
N ARG A 19 -9.42 18.74 -24.17
CA ARG A 19 -10.77 19.22 -23.82
C ARG A 19 -11.80 18.25 -24.35
N LEU A 20 -12.69 17.77 -23.48
CA LEU A 20 -13.77 16.87 -23.85
C LEU A 20 -15.11 17.44 -23.39
N LEU A 21 -16.09 17.48 -24.29
CA LEU A 21 -17.49 17.70 -23.93
C LEU A 21 -18.18 16.35 -23.85
N VAL A 22 -18.68 15.97 -22.68
CA VAL A 22 -19.20 14.63 -22.38
C VAL A 22 -20.66 14.70 -21.96
N ASP A 23 -21.54 13.89 -22.53
CA ASP A 23 -22.91 13.71 -22.03
C ASP A 23 -23.16 12.22 -21.74
N GLY A 24 -23.38 11.91 -20.46
CA GLY A 24 -23.40 10.54 -19.96
C GLY A 24 -22.08 9.82 -20.25
N GLU A 25 -22.16 8.73 -21.01
CA GLU A 25 -21.00 7.88 -21.33
C GLU A 25 -20.35 8.23 -22.67
N ARG A 26 -20.78 9.29 -23.36
CA ARG A 26 -20.33 9.63 -24.73
C ARG A 26 -19.63 10.97 -24.81
N ILE A 27 -18.60 11.03 -25.64
CA ILE A 27 -17.88 12.25 -25.98
C ILE A 27 -18.58 12.92 -27.17
N LEU A 28 -19.18 14.09 -26.94
CA LEU A 28 -19.85 14.90 -27.97
C LEU A 28 -18.85 15.71 -28.80
N GLU A 29 -17.82 16.24 -28.15
CA GLU A 29 -16.73 16.97 -28.79
C GLU A 29 -15.40 16.64 -28.10
N ALA A 30 -14.31 16.56 -28.87
CA ALA A 30 -12.97 16.37 -28.36
C ALA A 30 -11.98 17.27 -29.10
N ASP A 31 -11.22 18.04 -28.34
CA ASP A 31 -10.03 18.74 -28.81
C ASP A 31 -8.81 18.06 -28.18
N THR A 32 -8.19 17.19 -28.97
CA THR A 32 -7.05 16.35 -28.56
C THR A 32 -6.08 16.22 -29.73
N THR A 33 -4.80 16.49 -29.49
CA THR A 33 -3.71 16.24 -30.44
C THR A 33 -2.87 15.03 -30.00
N GLY A 34 -2.17 14.35 -30.92
CA GLY A 34 -1.29 13.22 -30.58
C GLY A 34 -1.99 11.88 -30.27
N MET A 35 -3.33 11.80 -30.36
CA MET A 35 -4.08 10.55 -30.23
C MET A 35 -4.11 9.78 -31.56
N ALA A 36 -4.12 8.44 -31.50
CA ALA A 36 -4.08 7.59 -32.70
C ALA A 36 -5.34 7.68 -33.58
N ARG A 37 -6.47 8.18 -33.03
CA ARG A 37 -7.70 8.46 -33.75
C ARG A 37 -8.52 9.54 -33.04
N PRO A 38 -9.47 10.21 -33.74
CA PRO A 38 -10.42 11.12 -33.09
C PRO A 38 -11.26 10.44 -32.01
N LEU A 39 -11.54 11.16 -30.92
CA LEU A 39 -12.31 10.66 -29.78
C LEU A 39 -13.80 11.05 -29.82
N THR A 40 -14.18 12.02 -30.65
CA THR A 40 -15.57 12.44 -30.83
C THR A 40 -16.47 11.27 -31.24
N GLY A 41 -17.60 11.12 -30.56
CA GLY A 41 -18.57 10.05 -30.77
C GLY A 41 -18.29 8.75 -30.01
N LEU A 42 -17.06 8.58 -29.49
CA LEU A 42 -16.69 7.41 -28.69
C LEU A 42 -17.37 7.45 -27.32
N THR A 43 -17.57 6.27 -26.75
CA THR A 43 -17.84 6.12 -25.32
C THR A 43 -16.57 6.40 -24.49
N LEU A 44 -16.73 6.66 -23.19
CA LEU A 44 -15.58 6.87 -22.29
C LEU A 44 -14.67 5.63 -22.21
N LEU A 45 -15.25 4.42 -22.28
CA LEU A 45 -14.50 3.17 -22.37
C LEU A 45 -13.69 3.08 -23.67
N GLU A 46 -14.33 3.33 -24.82
CA GLU A 46 -13.64 3.29 -26.11
C GLU A 46 -12.51 4.33 -26.16
N ALA A 47 -12.75 5.56 -25.70
CA ALA A 47 -11.77 6.62 -25.66
C ALA A 47 -10.57 6.28 -24.75
N ALA A 48 -10.82 5.70 -23.58
CA ALA A 48 -9.77 5.26 -22.65
C ALA A 48 -8.88 4.13 -23.21
N ALA A 49 -9.34 3.41 -24.23
CA ALA A 49 -8.57 2.37 -24.93
C ALA A 49 -7.78 2.90 -26.13
N VAL A 50 -7.98 4.16 -26.54
CA VAL A 50 -7.26 4.74 -27.67
C VAL A 50 -5.82 5.08 -27.26
N PRO A 51 -4.80 4.51 -27.94
CA PRO A 51 -3.41 4.89 -27.70
C PRO A 51 -3.09 6.26 -28.31
N GLY A 52 -1.97 6.81 -27.92
CA GLY A 52 -1.46 8.08 -28.44
C GLY A 52 -0.04 8.33 -27.97
N GLU A 53 0.51 9.47 -28.37
CA GLU A 53 1.72 10.02 -27.78
C GLU A 53 1.57 10.12 -26.25
N THR A 54 2.65 9.89 -25.51
CA THR A 54 2.60 9.71 -24.06
C THR A 54 1.89 10.86 -23.33
N LEU A 55 2.26 12.11 -23.62
CA LEU A 55 1.67 13.28 -22.97
C LEU A 55 0.21 13.50 -23.37
N ALA A 56 -0.14 13.28 -24.64
CA ALA A 56 -1.51 13.36 -25.13
C ALA A 56 -2.42 12.34 -24.43
N ALA A 57 -1.96 11.08 -24.35
CA ALA A 57 -2.69 10.02 -23.68
C ALA A 57 -2.83 10.26 -22.17
N ASP A 58 -1.83 10.86 -21.52
CA ASP A 58 -1.93 11.32 -20.12
C ASP A 58 -2.97 12.43 -19.95
N ALA A 59 -2.97 13.45 -20.81
CA ALA A 59 -3.92 14.56 -20.76
C ALA A 59 -5.36 14.05 -20.94
N VAL A 60 -5.59 13.16 -21.90
CA VAL A 60 -6.89 12.50 -22.10
C VAL A 60 -7.28 11.67 -20.87
N ALA A 61 -6.37 10.86 -20.32
CA ALA A 61 -6.66 10.06 -19.12
C ALA A 61 -7.05 10.95 -17.92
N ASN A 62 -6.38 12.08 -17.72
CA ASN A 62 -6.69 13.05 -16.66
C ASN A 62 -8.04 13.73 -16.88
N ALA A 63 -8.41 14.03 -18.13
CA ALA A 63 -9.74 14.57 -18.47
C ALA A 63 -10.84 13.53 -18.19
N LEU A 64 -10.65 12.30 -18.69
CA LEU A 64 -11.62 11.21 -18.54
C LEU A 64 -11.88 10.85 -17.08
N ALA A 65 -10.84 10.80 -16.23
CA ALA A 65 -10.97 10.40 -14.83
C ALA A 65 -12.02 11.20 -14.03
N GLN A 66 -12.21 12.48 -14.40
CA GLN A 66 -13.15 13.40 -13.76
C GLN A 66 -14.62 13.02 -14.00
N VAL A 67 -14.93 12.40 -15.14
CA VAL A 67 -16.30 12.06 -15.56
C VAL A 67 -16.50 10.57 -15.85
N PHE A 68 -15.46 9.75 -15.69
CA PHE A 68 -15.49 8.34 -16.09
C PHE A 68 -16.65 7.59 -15.44
N THR A 69 -17.54 7.10 -16.27
CA THR A 69 -18.66 6.25 -15.91
C THR A 69 -18.94 5.29 -17.06
N ALA A 70 -19.44 4.09 -16.73
CA ALA A 70 -19.85 3.13 -17.73
C ALA A 70 -20.98 2.25 -17.21
N SER A 71 -21.86 1.84 -18.12
CA SER A 71 -23.02 1.01 -17.78
C SER A 71 -22.57 -0.34 -17.21
N PRO A 72 -23.23 -0.85 -16.15
CA PRO A 72 -22.82 -2.11 -15.51
C PRO A 72 -22.83 -3.31 -16.45
N VAL A 73 -21.75 -4.09 -16.42
CA VAL A 73 -21.64 -5.35 -17.15
C VAL A 73 -21.19 -6.44 -16.16
N PRO A 74 -21.95 -7.54 -15.98
CA PRO A 74 -21.63 -8.58 -14.99
C PRO A 74 -20.24 -9.20 -15.16
N THR A 75 -19.74 -9.31 -16.39
CA THR A 75 -18.42 -9.87 -16.73
C THR A 75 -17.27 -8.88 -16.59
N ARG A 76 -17.56 -7.57 -16.45
CA ARG A 76 -16.51 -6.55 -16.42
C ARG A 76 -15.78 -6.57 -15.09
N VAL A 77 -14.46 -6.55 -15.20
CA VAL A 77 -13.53 -6.48 -14.07
C VAL A 77 -12.72 -5.19 -14.16
N ALA A 78 -12.66 -4.43 -13.08
CA ALA A 78 -11.68 -3.36 -12.93
C ALA A 78 -10.38 -3.97 -12.40
N VAL A 79 -9.23 -3.64 -13.00
CA VAL A 79 -7.93 -4.17 -12.60
C VAL A 79 -7.04 -3.04 -12.13
N ALA A 80 -6.60 -3.10 -10.87
CA ALA A 80 -5.65 -2.14 -10.31
C ALA A 80 -4.25 -2.40 -10.85
N MET A 81 -3.71 -1.41 -11.57
CA MET A 81 -2.45 -1.49 -12.28
C MET A 81 -1.35 -0.67 -11.59
N SER A 82 -0.26 -1.34 -11.24
CA SER A 82 0.97 -0.72 -10.69
C SER A 82 2.05 -0.46 -11.73
N GLY A 83 1.83 -0.87 -12.98
CA GLY A 83 2.85 -0.88 -14.03
C GLY A 83 3.86 -2.04 -13.91
N GLY A 84 3.73 -2.87 -12.88
CA GLY A 84 4.53 -4.08 -12.66
C GLY A 84 3.94 -5.33 -13.33
N VAL A 85 4.75 -6.39 -13.37
CA VAL A 85 4.39 -7.68 -13.99
C VAL A 85 3.12 -8.31 -13.40
N ASP A 86 2.93 -8.21 -12.08
CA ASP A 86 1.82 -8.85 -11.38
C ASP A 86 0.47 -8.30 -11.84
N SER A 87 0.31 -6.97 -11.83
CA SER A 87 -0.91 -6.35 -12.32
C SER A 87 -1.12 -6.54 -13.83
N ALA A 88 -0.03 -6.64 -14.60
CA ALA A 88 -0.11 -6.91 -16.04
C ALA A 88 -0.70 -8.30 -16.34
N VAL A 89 -0.26 -9.31 -15.60
CA VAL A 89 -0.83 -10.68 -15.69
C VAL A 89 -2.26 -10.72 -15.17
N ALA A 90 -2.56 -10.01 -14.09
CA ALA A 90 -3.95 -9.88 -13.62
C ALA A 90 -4.87 -9.27 -14.70
N LEU A 91 -4.41 -8.25 -15.43
CA LEU A 91 -5.15 -7.64 -16.54
C LEU A 91 -5.30 -8.58 -17.73
N LEU A 92 -4.24 -9.31 -18.07
CA LEU A 92 -4.29 -10.33 -19.12
C LEU A 92 -5.38 -11.38 -18.82
N ARG A 93 -5.40 -11.92 -17.60
CA ARG A 93 -6.37 -12.93 -17.16
C ARG A 93 -7.79 -12.41 -17.04
N ALA A 94 -7.97 -11.13 -16.73
CA ALA A 94 -9.29 -10.49 -16.63
C ALA A 94 -10.04 -10.43 -17.97
N GLY A 95 -9.34 -10.63 -19.09
CA GLY A 95 -9.96 -10.82 -20.40
C GLY A 95 -10.40 -9.52 -21.10
N PRO A 96 -11.21 -9.62 -22.16
CA PRO A 96 -11.53 -8.51 -23.06
C PRO A 96 -12.33 -7.37 -22.45
N ASP A 97 -13.20 -7.67 -21.51
CA ASP A 97 -14.07 -6.69 -20.89
C ASP A 97 -13.39 -5.87 -19.79
N ALA A 98 -12.12 -6.17 -19.46
CA ALA A 98 -11.43 -5.58 -18.34
C ALA A 98 -11.13 -4.08 -18.55
N VAL A 99 -11.26 -3.30 -17.47
CA VAL A 99 -10.84 -1.89 -17.42
C VAL A 99 -9.68 -1.73 -16.45
N ALA A 100 -8.58 -1.19 -16.94
CA ALA A 100 -7.40 -0.94 -16.15
C ALA A 100 -7.52 0.40 -15.41
N VAL A 101 -7.09 0.44 -14.15
CA VAL A 101 -7.03 1.68 -13.36
C VAL A 101 -5.73 1.80 -12.62
N THR A 102 -5.12 2.98 -12.64
CA THR A 102 -3.91 3.29 -11.86
C THR A 102 -4.17 4.45 -10.93
N LEU A 103 -3.69 4.33 -9.69
CA LEU A 103 -3.67 5.45 -8.74
C LEU A 103 -2.36 6.22 -8.89
N ARG A 104 -2.45 7.52 -9.20
CA ARG A 104 -1.32 8.43 -9.09
C ARG A 104 -1.29 8.98 -7.66
N LEU A 105 -0.26 8.58 -6.90
CA LEU A 105 -0.12 8.92 -5.48
C LEU A 105 1.00 9.93 -5.28
N TRP A 106 0.98 10.64 -4.15
CA TRP A 106 2.03 11.58 -3.82
C TRP A 106 3.32 10.83 -3.50
N ALA A 107 4.44 11.33 -4.03
CA ALA A 107 5.78 10.91 -3.69
C ALA A 107 6.60 12.15 -3.37
N ASP A 108 7.60 12.01 -2.50
CA ASP A 108 8.48 13.13 -2.16
C ASP A 108 9.21 13.62 -3.41
N PRO A 109 8.97 14.87 -3.86
CA PRO A 109 9.61 15.42 -5.05
C PRO A 109 11.14 15.56 -4.89
N ARG A 110 11.65 15.49 -3.66
CA ARG A 110 13.08 15.57 -3.34
C ARG A 110 13.72 14.19 -3.17
N ALA A 111 12.96 13.10 -3.29
CA ALA A 111 13.49 11.75 -3.18
C ALA A 111 14.39 11.36 -4.36
N ARG A 112 15.37 10.49 -4.09
CA ARG A 112 16.40 10.08 -5.07
C ARG A 112 15.86 9.30 -6.26
N SER A 113 14.71 8.65 -6.11
CA SER A 113 14.09 7.79 -7.13
C SER A 113 12.57 7.89 -7.10
N SER A 114 12.04 9.10 -6.94
CA SER A 114 10.60 9.39 -7.01
C SER A 114 9.94 8.86 -8.30
N ASP A 115 10.70 8.81 -9.40
CA ASP A 115 10.25 8.28 -10.69
C ASP A 115 10.14 6.75 -10.75
N ARG A 116 10.70 5.99 -9.80
CA ARG A 116 10.79 4.50 -9.86
C ARG A 116 9.78 3.75 -8.98
N VAL A 117 8.87 4.49 -8.36
CA VAL A 117 7.89 3.93 -7.44
C VAL A 117 6.67 3.38 -8.19
N CYS A 118 6.04 2.32 -7.65
CA CYS A 118 4.77 1.71 -8.08
C CYS A 118 3.61 2.69 -8.45
N CYS A 119 3.62 3.93 -7.95
CA CYS A 119 2.62 4.97 -8.27
C CYS A 119 3.24 6.24 -8.88
N SER A 120 4.46 6.15 -9.42
CA SER A 120 5.16 7.25 -10.08
C SER A 120 4.57 7.55 -11.47
N PRO A 121 4.89 8.71 -12.07
CA PRO A 121 4.53 8.99 -13.47
C PRO A 121 4.98 7.88 -14.43
N ALA A 122 6.18 7.32 -14.24
CA ALA A 122 6.67 6.23 -15.07
C ALA A 122 5.85 4.95 -14.90
N ALA A 123 5.39 4.64 -13.67
CA ALA A 123 4.52 3.50 -13.40
C ALA A 123 3.12 3.66 -14.03
N VAL A 124 2.58 4.88 -14.04
CA VAL A 124 1.31 5.22 -14.72
C VAL A 124 1.41 4.99 -16.22
N ILE A 125 2.46 5.52 -16.85
CA ILE A 125 2.73 5.32 -18.29
C ILE A 125 2.87 3.82 -18.59
N ALA A 126 3.69 3.13 -17.80
CA ALA A 126 3.90 1.69 -17.88
C ALA A 126 2.60 0.86 -17.82
N ALA A 127 1.69 1.24 -16.92
CA ALA A 127 0.38 0.60 -16.78
C ALA A 127 -0.52 0.88 -17.99
N ARG A 128 -0.58 2.14 -18.45
CA ARG A 128 -1.36 2.54 -19.62
C ARG A 128 -0.89 1.82 -20.88
N GLU A 129 0.41 1.83 -21.15
CA GLU A 129 1.00 1.15 -22.30
C GLU A 129 0.68 -0.35 -22.29
N THR A 130 0.72 -0.99 -21.13
CA THR A 130 0.36 -2.40 -20.97
C THR A 130 -1.12 -2.62 -21.29
N ALA A 131 -2.00 -1.77 -20.79
CA ALA A 131 -3.44 -1.86 -21.06
C ALA A 131 -3.75 -1.64 -22.54
N HIS A 132 -3.19 -0.60 -23.15
CA HIS A 132 -3.37 -0.29 -24.57
C HIS A 132 -2.80 -1.38 -25.48
N ALA A 133 -1.65 -1.97 -25.15
CA ALA A 133 -1.10 -3.12 -25.89
C ALA A 133 -2.02 -4.34 -25.85
N LEU A 134 -2.82 -4.50 -24.79
CA LEU A 134 -3.85 -5.53 -24.67
C LEU A 134 -5.21 -5.09 -25.23
N GLY A 135 -5.33 -3.88 -25.77
CA GLY A 135 -6.59 -3.31 -26.24
C GLY A 135 -7.61 -3.07 -25.12
N ARG A 136 -7.14 -2.69 -23.93
CA ARG A 136 -7.95 -2.43 -22.74
C ARG A 136 -8.01 -0.94 -22.42
N PRO A 137 -9.17 -0.42 -21.97
CA PRO A 137 -9.25 0.95 -21.46
C PRO A 137 -8.40 1.12 -20.21
N HIS A 138 -7.76 2.29 -20.09
CA HIS A 138 -6.98 2.67 -18.92
C HIS A 138 -7.44 4.03 -18.37
N VAL A 139 -7.57 4.12 -17.05
CA VAL A 139 -7.91 5.35 -16.34
C VAL A 139 -6.87 5.63 -15.24
N THR A 140 -6.45 6.88 -15.12
CA THR A 140 -5.59 7.33 -14.01
C THR A 140 -6.40 8.14 -13.01
N LEU A 141 -6.43 7.71 -11.75
CA LEU A 141 -7.02 8.49 -10.66
C LEU A 141 -5.93 9.30 -9.96
N ASP A 142 -6.00 10.62 -10.07
CA ASP A 142 -5.09 11.50 -9.32
C ASP A 142 -5.54 11.63 -7.87
N LEU A 143 -4.84 10.94 -6.98
CA LEU A 143 -5.09 10.93 -5.55
C LEU A 143 -3.89 11.47 -4.77
N ARG A 144 -3.04 12.30 -5.39
CA ARG A 144 -1.85 12.84 -4.73
C ARG A 144 -2.19 13.61 -3.45
N ALA A 145 -3.08 14.60 -3.54
CA ALA A 145 -3.47 15.40 -2.38
C ALA A 145 -4.19 14.58 -1.29
N PRO A 146 -5.20 13.75 -1.62
CA PRO A 146 -5.80 12.84 -0.65
C PRO A 146 -4.80 11.89 0.00
N PHE A 147 -3.87 11.32 -0.78
CA PHE A 147 -2.87 10.39 -0.25
C PHE A 147 -1.91 11.07 0.73
N ARG A 148 -1.47 12.30 0.41
CA ARG A 148 -0.64 13.11 1.31
C ARG A 148 -1.34 13.29 2.66
N ALA A 149 -2.58 13.77 2.64
CA ALA A 149 -3.37 14.04 3.84
C ALA A 149 -3.71 12.78 4.65
N THR A 150 -4.02 11.66 3.97
CA THR A 150 -4.50 10.44 4.62
C THR A 150 -3.38 9.45 4.96
N VAL A 151 -2.22 9.51 4.33
CA VAL A 151 -1.14 8.51 4.56
C VAL A 151 0.15 9.17 5.02
N VAL A 152 0.58 10.23 4.34
CA VAL A 152 1.90 10.83 4.57
C VAL A 152 1.94 11.73 5.80
N ASP A 153 1.04 12.70 5.93
CA ASP A 153 1.02 13.61 7.09
C ASP A 153 0.80 12.84 8.42
N PRO A 154 -0.08 11.83 8.50
CA PRO A 154 -0.25 10.98 9.67
C PRO A 154 0.98 10.13 9.98
N PHE A 155 1.72 9.68 8.97
CA PHE A 155 3.01 9.01 9.16
C PHE A 155 4.03 9.96 9.79
N VAL A 156 4.14 11.20 9.30
CA VAL A 156 5.03 12.21 9.89
C VAL A 156 4.61 12.53 11.33
N GLU A 157 3.31 12.68 11.60
CA GLU A 157 2.80 13.00 12.93
C GLU A 157 3.01 11.87 13.94
N ALA A 158 2.84 10.61 13.53
CA ALA A 158 3.13 9.46 14.39
C ALA A 158 4.62 9.42 14.80
N TYR A 159 5.55 9.77 13.88
CA TYR A 159 6.95 9.92 14.25
C TYR A 159 7.21 11.12 15.19
N ARG A 160 6.48 12.23 15.03
CA ARG A 160 6.51 13.34 16.01
C ARG A 160 5.98 12.91 17.39
N ALA A 161 5.06 11.94 17.42
CA ALA A 161 4.54 11.34 18.64
C ALA A 161 5.46 10.28 19.26
N GLY A 162 6.55 9.87 18.58
CA GLY A 162 7.47 8.84 19.04
C GLY A 162 7.03 7.40 18.73
N GLU A 163 6.09 7.23 17.80
CA GLU A 163 5.60 5.93 17.34
C GLU A 163 6.39 5.43 16.12
N THR A 164 6.27 4.14 15.78
CA THR A 164 6.81 3.58 14.53
C THR A 164 5.66 3.12 13.62
N PRO A 165 5.06 4.03 12.82
CA PRO A 165 3.91 3.72 11.98
C PRO A 165 4.27 2.82 10.79
N ASN A 166 3.31 2.00 10.35
CA ASN A 166 3.36 1.34 9.04
C ASN A 166 2.40 2.02 8.05
N PRO A 167 2.91 2.84 7.09
CA PRO A 167 2.04 3.59 6.19
C PRO A 167 1.28 2.70 5.20
N CYS A 168 1.78 1.49 4.92
CA CYS A 168 1.14 0.55 4.00
C CYS A 168 -0.18 0.01 4.58
N MET A 169 -0.27 -0.19 5.89
CA MET A 169 -1.51 -0.67 6.54
C MET A 169 -2.64 0.34 6.38
N ARG A 170 -2.33 1.64 6.49
CA ARG A 170 -3.30 2.72 6.29
C ARG A 170 -3.65 2.88 4.81
N CYS A 171 -2.65 2.82 3.92
CA CYS A 171 -2.86 2.90 2.48
C CYS A 171 -3.77 1.75 1.96
N ASN A 172 -3.46 0.50 2.31
CA ASN A 172 -4.24 -0.66 1.87
C ASN A 172 -5.53 -0.88 2.65
N GLY A 173 -5.70 -0.30 3.84
CA GLY A 173 -6.98 -0.36 4.56
C GLY A 173 -7.99 0.60 3.95
N SER A 174 -8.08 1.81 4.50
CA SER A 174 -9.17 2.76 4.27
C SER A 174 -8.87 3.83 3.21
N PHE A 175 -8.03 3.53 2.22
CA PHE A 175 -7.67 4.51 1.20
C PHE A 175 -7.65 3.93 -0.21
N ARG A 176 -6.72 3.00 -0.47
CA ARG A 176 -6.51 2.42 -1.80
C ARG A 176 -7.71 1.59 -2.24
N PHE A 177 -8.17 0.67 -1.40
CA PHE A 177 -9.26 -0.22 -1.76
C PHE A 177 -10.59 0.53 -1.86
N ASP A 178 -10.86 1.47 -0.96
CA ASP A 178 -12.05 2.33 -1.05
C ASP A 178 -12.10 3.09 -2.38
N ALA A 179 -11.00 3.74 -2.77
CA ALA A 179 -10.92 4.46 -4.04
C ALA A 179 -11.07 3.54 -5.27
N LEU A 180 -10.45 2.36 -5.23
CA LEU A 180 -10.50 1.40 -6.34
C LEU A 180 -11.85 0.71 -6.47
N VAL A 181 -12.52 0.36 -5.36
CA VAL A 181 -13.86 -0.23 -5.36
C VAL A 181 -14.88 0.80 -5.84
N ALA A 182 -14.81 2.04 -5.36
CA ALA A 182 -15.65 3.13 -5.86
C ALA A 182 -15.45 3.39 -7.36
N PHE A 183 -14.21 3.30 -7.85
CA PHE A 183 -13.95 3.36 -9.29
C PHE A 183 -14.53 2.16 -10.04
N ALA A 184 -14.37 0.94 -9.52
CA ALA A 184 -14.91 -0.27 -10.14
C ALA A 184 -16.43 -0.15 -10.33
N GLU A 185 -17.15 0.37 -9.33
CA GLU A 185 -18.58 0.67 -9.42
C GLU A 185 -18.91 1.68 -10.53
N ARG A 186 -18.21 2.83 -10.55
CA ARG A 186 -18.39 3.85 -11.60
C ARG A 186 -18.12 3.31 -13.00
N ALA A 187 -17.12 2.44 -13.14
CA ALA A 187 -16.76 1.82 -14.40
C ALA A 187 -17.69 0.66 -14.80
N GLY A 188 -18.75 0.41 -14.03
CA GLY A 188 -19.71 -0.68 -14.30
C GLY A 188 -19.10 -2.07 -14.16
N ALA A 189 -18.02 -2.20 -13.37
CA ALA A 189 -17.37 -3.48 -13.09
C ALA A 189 -18.04 -4.18 -11.90
N SER A 190 -18.20 -5.50 -12.01
CA SER A 190 -18.75 -6.34 -10.95
C SER A 190 -17.71 -6.65 -9.86
N ARG A 191 -16.43 -6.66 -10.22
CA ARG A 191 -15.31 -6.92 -9.31
C ARG A 191 -14.10 -6.04 -9.59
N LEU A 192 -13.31 -5.83 -8.55
CA LEU A 192 -11.96 -5.27 -8.57
C LEU A 192 -10.93 -6.40 -8.43
N TRP A 193 -10.00 -6.51 -9.38
CA TRP A 193 -8.85 -7.40 -9.27
C TRP A 193 -7.58 -6.60 -8.96
N THR A 194 -6.71 -7.19 -8.16
CA THR A 194 -5.39 -6.62 -7.87
C THR A 194 -4.31 -7.70 -8.01
N GLY A 195 -3.09 -7.32 -8.39
CA GLY A 195 -1.97 -8.25 -8.52
C GLY A 195 -1.35 -8.71 -7.18
N HIS A 196 -2.12 -8.77 -6.09
CA HIS A 196 -1.59 -9.20 -4.80
C HIS A 196 -1.53 -10.73 -4.68
N TYR A 197 -0.48 -11.23 -4.03
CA TYR A 197 -0.30 -12.63 -3.67
C TYR A 197 -0.97 -12.90 -2.33
N ALA A 198 -2.29 -12.98 -2.36
CA ALA A 198 -3.15 -13.34 -1.24
C ALA A 198 -4.35 -14.11 -1.78
N ARG A 199 -5.06 -14.81 -0.91
CA ARG A 199 -6.30 -15.50 -1.26
C ARG A 199 -7.47 -14.90 -0.51
N ILE A 200 -8.67 -15.23 -0.95
CA ILE A 200 -9.89 -14.98 -0.20
C ILE A 200 -10.45 -16.36 0.16
N VAL A 201 -10.66 -16.59 1.45
CA VAL A 201 -11.26 -17.82 1.96
C VAL A 201 -12.49 -17.49 2.77
N GLU A 202 -13.41 -18.45 2.88
CA GLU A 202 -14.57 -18.32 3.75
C GLU A 202 -14.36 -19.15 5.01
N ARG A 203 -14.72 -18.56 6.17
CA ARG A 203 -14.72 -19.20 7.48
C ARG A 203 -15.96 -18.75 8.22
N ASN A 204 -16.80 -19.69 8.67
CA ASN A 204 -18.05 -19.40 9.38
C ASN A 204 -18.95 -18.36 8.67
N GLY A 205 -19.00 -18.40 7.33
CA GLY A 205 -19.80 -17.47 6.52
C GLY A 205 -19.18 -16.07 6.33
N VAL A 206 -17.98 -15.81 6.86
CA VAL A 206 -17.24 -14.55 6.68
C VAL A 206 -16.12 -14.77 5.67
N ARG A 207 -16.04 -13.90 4.66
CA ARG A 207 -14.88 -13.86 3.75
C ARG A 207 -13.72 -13.16 4.41
N LEU A 208 -12.54 -13.75 4.31
CA LEU A 208 -11.31 -13.27 4.93
C LEU A 208 -10.17 -13.30 3.93
N VAL A 209 -9.24 -12.37 4.09
CA VAL A 209 -7.94 -12.45 3.42
C VAL A 209 -7.19 -13.66 3.97
N ALA A 210 -6.55 -14.43 3.11
CA ALA A 210 -5.69 -15.53 3.49
C ALA A 210 -4.31 -15.42 2.83
N ARG A 211 -3.34 -16.14 3.39
CA ARG A 211 -1.97 -16.19 2.87
C ARG A 211 -1.94 -16.66 1.42
N GLY A 212 -1.12 -15.99 0.61
CA GLY A 212 -0.78 -16.48 -0.73
C GLY A 212 -0.09 -17.84 -0.67
N ARG A 213 -0.19 -18.63 -1.75
CA ARG A 213 0.48 -19.94 -1.83
C ARG A 213 2.00 -19.82 -1.89
N ASP A 214 2.50 -18.74 -2.49
CA ASP A 214 3.93 -18.41 -2.47
C ASP A 214 4.30 -17.72 -1.14
N PRO A 215 5.00 -18.41 -0.22
CA PRO A 215 5.34 -17.85 1.08
C PRO A 215 6.36 -16.71 0.99
N LEU A 216 7.12 -16.61 -0.11
CA LEU A 216 8.10 -15.54 -0.31
C LEU A 216 7.44 -14.25 -0.81
N LYS A 217 6.25 -14.36 -1.40
CA LYS A 217 5.48 -13.22 -1.92
C LYS A 217 4.19 -12.93 -1.16
N ASP A 218 3.80 -13.76 -0.18
CA ASP A 218 2.61 -13.56 0.63
C ASP A 218 2.44 -12.10 1.09
N GLN A 219 1.31 -11.51 0.69
CA GLN A 219 0.94 -10.13 0.97
C GLN A 219 -0.23 -10.00 1.95
N SER A 220 -0.72 -11.10 2.51
CA SER A 220 -1.84 -11.11 3.47
C SER A 220 -1.62 -10.15 4.66
N TYR A 221 -0.39 -10.07 5.19
CA TYR A 221 -0.04 -9.13 6.25
C TYR A 221 -0.35 -7.66 5.87
N MET A 222 -0.02 -7.26 4.65
CA MET A 222 -0.23 -5.88 4.16
C MET A 222 -1.69 -5.60 3.79
N LEU A 223 -2.52 -6.65 3.71
CA LEU A 223 -3.93 -6.63 3.39
C LEU A 223 -4.82 -6.90 4.61
N ALA A 224 -4.22 -7.08 5.79
CA ALA A 224 -4.94 -7.47 7.00
C ALA A 224 -5.92 -6.41 7.55
N THR A 225 -5.88 -5.20 7.02
CA THR A 225 -6.79 -4.09 7.32
C THR A 225 -7.86 -3.90 6.25
N VAL A 226 -7.88 -4.74 5.20
CA VAL A 226 -8.98 -4.73 4.22
C VAL A 226 -10.23 -5.22 4.92
N ALA A 227 -11.28 -4.41 4.88
CA ALA A 227 -12.55 -4.71 5.52
C ALA A 227 -13.19 -5.96 4.86
N PRO A 228 -13.67 -6.95 5.64
CA PRO A 228 -14.30 -8.16 5.12
C PRO A 228 -15.42 -7.90 4.10
N GLU A 229 -16.17 -6.82 4.29
CA GLU A 229 -17.30 -6.44 3.43
C GLU A 229 -16.85 -6.07 2.01
N LEU A 230 -15.62 -5.58 1.84
CA LEU A 230 -15.06 -5.28 0.53
C LEU A 230 -14.66 -6.55 -0.23
N LEU A 231 -14.43 -7.68 0.45
CA LEU A 231 -13.94 -8.91 -0.18
C LEU A 231 -14.96 -9.57 -1.11
N ASP A 232 -16.24 -9.20 -1.00
CA ASP A 232 -17.28 -9.60 -1.97
C ASP A 232 -17.05 -8.98 -3.35
N ARG A 233 -16.43 -7.80 -3.37
CA ARG A 233 -16.17 -6.98 -4.56
C ARG A 233 -14.74 -7.15 -5.08
N ILE A 234 -13.85 -7.82 -4.34
CA ILE A 234 -12.42 -7.93 -4.65
C ILE A 234 -12.06 -9.36 -5.08
N ALA A 235 -11.02 -9.51 -5.90
CA ALA A 235 -10.33 -10.78 -6.11
C ALA A 235 -8.80 -10.60 -6.24
N PHE A 236 -8.08 -11.66 -5.91
CA PHE A 236 -6.63 -11.77 -6.00
C PHE A 236 -6.26 -12.91 -6.95
N PRO A 237 -6.26 -12.67 -8.28
CA PRO A 237 -6.09 -13.72 -9.28
C PRO A 237 -4.73 -14.43 -9.25
N LEU A 238 -3.76 -13.92 -8.50
CA LEU A 238 -2.41 -14.49 -8.38
C LEU A 238 -2.20 -15.23 -7.04
N GLY A 239 -3.23 -15.36 -6.22
CA GLY A 239 -3.14 -15.90 -4.87
C GLY A 239 -2.62 -17.33 -4.77
N ASP A 240 -2.81 -18.12 -5.83
CA ASP A 240 -2.38 -19.51 -5.93
C ASP A 240 -1.07 -19.71 -6.72
N ASP A 241 -0.51 -18.65 -7.29
CA ASP A 241 0.67 -18.73 -8.14
C ASP A 241 1.98 -18.45 -7.39
N THR A 242 3.07 -18.96 -7.93
CA THR A 242 4.42 -18.50 -7.59
C THR A 242 4.82 -17.30 -8.44
N LYS A 243 5.74 -16.48 -7.93
CA LYS A 243 6.26 -15.33 -8.69
C LYS A 243 6.86 -15.74 -10.04
N GLU A 244 7.56 -16.87 -10.06
CA GLU A 244 8.22 -17.40 -11.24
C GLU A 244 7.20 -17.78 -12.31
N ALA A 245 6.08 -18.41 -11.93
CA ALA A 245 5.01 -18.75 -12.84
C ALA A 245 4.36 -17.50 -13.46
N VAL A 246 4.09 -16.48 -12.65
CA VAL A 246 3.54 -15.20 -13.12
C VAL A 246 4.49 -14.51 -14.10
N ARG A 247 5.80 -14.52 -13.84
CA ARG A 247 6.79 -13.98 -14.78
C ARG A 247 6.80 -14.75 -16.10
N ALA A 248 6.81 -16.08 -16.04
CA ALA A 248 6.81 -16.92 -17.24
C ALA A 248 5.56 -16.69 -18.11
N GLU A 249 4.38 -16.53 -17.49
CA GLU A 249 3.14 -16.18 -18.20
C GLU A 249 3.25 -14.83 -18.89
N ALA A 250 3.80 -13.81 -18.21
CA ALA A 250 4.00 -12.49 -18.80
C ALA A 250 4.97 -12.54 -19.99
N GLU A 251 6.04 -13.33 -19.91
CA GLU A 251 6.99 -13.53 -21.02
C GLU A 251 6.33 -14.24 -22.20
N ALA A 252 5.58 -15.31 -21.94
CA ALA A 252 4.84 -16.06 -22.97
C ALA A 252 3.80 -15.18 -23.69
N ALA A 253 3.17 -14.26 -22.96
CA ALA A 253 2.24 -13.28 -23.51
C ALA A 253 2.93 -12.07 -24.19
N GLY A 254 4.27 -12.02 -24.21
CA GLY A 254 5.03 -10.93 -24.84
C GLY A 254 4.94 -9.59 -24.09
N LEU A 255 4.53 -9.59 -22.82
CA LEU A 255 4.34 -8.36 -22.05
C LEU A 255 5.68 -7.72 -21.69
N ALA A 256 5.87 -6.45 -22.05
CA ALA A 256 7.07 -5.69 -21.70
C ALA A 256 7.31 -5.63 -20.17
N ALA A 257 6.25 -5.73 -19.38
CA ALA A 257 6.30 -5.75 -17.92
C ALA A 257 7.09 -6.94 -17.35
N ALA A 258 7.24 -8.05 -18.09
CA ALA A 258 7.96 -9.24 -17.65
C ALA A 258 9.42 -8.96 -17.27
N ARG A 259 10.06 -8.04 -17.98
CA ARG A 259 11.48 -7.66 -17.78
C ARG A 259 11.67 -6.55 -16.75
N ARG A 260 10.60 -6.03 -16.14
CA ARG A 260 10.69 -4.91 -15.19
C ARG A 260 11.13 -5.40 -13.81
N PRO A 261 12.02 -4.67 -13.12
CA PRO A 261 12.38 -4.98 -11.74
C PRO A 261 11.19 -4.79 -10.81
N GLU A 262 11.19 -5.50 -9.68
CA GLU A 262 10.16 -5.31 -8.64
C GLU A 262 10.34 -3.96 -7.96
N SER A 263 9.22 -3.28 -7.69
CA SER A 263 9.21 -2.13 -6.78
C SER A 263 9.49 -2.60 -5.36
N GLN A 264 10.45 -1.96 -4.70
CA GLN A 264 10.74 -2.15 -3.28
C GLN A 264 10.46 -0.83 -2.53
N GLU A 265 10.15 -0.93 -1.24
CA GLU A 265 9.97 0.16 -0.26
C GLU A 265 8.60 0.86 -0.16
N ALA A 266 8.47 1.71 0.86
CA ALA A 266 7.31 2.57 1.06
C ALA A 266 7.19 3.56 -0.10
N CYS A 267 6.03 3.52 -0.77
CA CYS A 267 5.78 4.18 -2.04
C CYS A 267 6.29 5.64 -2.08
N PHE A 268 5.96 6.47 -1.09
CA PHE A 268 6.28 7.90 -1.18
C PHE A 268 7.73 8.28 -0.85
N LEU A 269 8.53 7.38 -0.28
CA LEU A 269 9.93 7.67 0.08
C LEU A 269 10.87 7.64 -1.13
N GLY A 270 10.46 6.99 -2.22
CA GLY A 270 11.19 7.02 -3.50
C GLY A 270 12.65 6.57 -3.38
N GLY A 271 12.93 5.50 -2.63
CA GLY A 271 14.30 4.95 -2.49
C GLY A 271 15.17 5.64 -1.44
N ASP A 272 14.62 6.58 -0.65
CA ASP A 272 15.35 7.33 0.37
C ASP A 272 15.09 6.82 1.79
N ASP A 273 16.03 7.07 2.71
CA ASP A 273 15.84 6.74 4.13
C ASP A 273 14.69 7.60 4.69
N TYR A 274 13.73 6.96 5.37
CA TYR A 274 12.63 7.66 6.04
C TYR A 274 13.13 8.79 6.95
N ARG A 275 14.33 8.65 7.54
CA ARG A 275 14.95 9.68 8.37
C ARG A 275 15.25 10.96 7.60
N ALA A 276 15.78 10.82 6.38
CA ALA A 276 16.06 11.96 5.51
C ALA A 276 14.76 12.64 5.09
N PHE A 277 13.72 11.85 4.79
CA PHE A 277 12.38 12.35 4.53
C PHE A 277 11.79 13.14 5.71
N LEU A 278 11.80 12.58 6.92
CA LEU A 278 11.29 13.23 8.13
C LEU A 278 12.00 14.55 8.44
N ALA A 279 13.32 14.62 8.22
CA ALA A 279 14.08 15.87 8.36
C ALA A 279 13.61 16.94 7.35
N ARG A 280 13.32 16.56 6.10
CA ARG A 280 12.75 17.47 5.09
C ARG A 280 11.33 17.93 5.41
N GLU A 281 10.57 17.09 6.11
CA GLU A 281 9.22 17.39 6.64
C GLU A 281 9.26 18.22 7.93
N GLY A 282 10.43 18.76 8.30
CA GLY A 282 10.60 19.68 9.42
C GLY A 282 10.63 19.02 10.78
N ILE A 283 10.85 17.70 10.87
CA ILE A 283 11.21 17.08 12.15
C ILE A 283 12.66 17.44 12.46
N SER A 284 12.84 18.44 13.32
CA SER A 284 14.15 18.91 13.76
C SER A 284 14.90 17.86 14.58
N GLU A 285 16.23 17.97 14.58
CA GLU A 285 17.05 17.29 15.57
C GLU A 285 16.71 17.81 16.97
N SER A 286 16.54 16.88 17.90
CA SER A 286 16.27 17.18 19.30
C SER A 286 17.16 16.27 20.13
N PRO A 287 18.42 16.69 20.38
CA PRO A 287 19.35 15.86 21.09
C PRO A 287 18.86 15.54 22.50
N GLY A 288 19.07 14.30 22.92
CA GLY A 288 18.59 13.78 24.18
C GLY A 288 19.48 12.66 24.68
N VAL A 289 19.28 12.28 25.94
CA VAL A 289 20.17 11.33 26.62
C VAL A 289 19.85 9.92 26.16
N ILE A 290 20.88 9.09 26.01
CA ILE A 290 20.76 7.64 25.90
C ILE A 290 21.09 7.06 27.27
N THR A 291 20.16 6.33 27.87
CA THR A 291 20.39 5.63 29.14
C THR A 291 20.36 4.12 28.96
N ASP A 292 21.03 3.40 29.84
CA ASP A 292 20.76 1.97 30.01
C ASP A 292 19.50 1.72 30.87
N GLU A 293 19.20 0.45 31.13
CA GLU A 293 18.05 0.03 31.96
C GLU A 293 18.18 0.44 33.43
N THR A 294 19.39 0.73 33.91
CA THR A 294 19.63 1.22 35.28
C THR A 294 19.41 2.73 35.39
N GLY A 295 19.23 3.42 34.26
CA GLY A 295 19.16 4.86 34.17
C GLY A 295 20.52 5.55 34.05
N ALA A 296 21.62 4.80 33.90
CA ALA A 296 22.93 5.37 33.70
C ALA A 296 23.05 5.95 32.28
N GLU A 297 23.57 7.17 32.17
CA GLU A 297 23.79 7.81 30.87
C GLU A 297 24.95 7.12 30.13
N VAL A 298 24.70 6.69 28.90
CA VAL A 298 25.67 5.98 28.04
C VAL A 298 25.95 6.69 26.73
N GLY A 299 25.24 7.79 26.43
CA GLY A 299 25.48 8.59 25.23
C GLY A 299 24.41 9.65 24.98
N ILE A 300 24.46 10.24 23.78
CA ILE A 300 23.51 11.25 23.32
C ILE A 300 22.97 10.84 21.95
N HIS A 301 21.66 10.92 21.77
CA HIS A 301 21.01 10.70 20.48
C HIS A 301 20.70 12.01 19.77
N GLN A 302 20.45 11.98 18.46
CA GLN A 302 20.11 13.19 17.66
C GLN A 302 18.59 13.41 17.47
N GLY A 303 17.77 12.55 18.06
CA GLY A 303 16.31 12.68 18.07
C GLY A 303 15.64 11.31 18.08
N LEU A 304 14.58 11.16 18.89
CA LEU A 304 13.90 9.87 19.11
C LEU A 304 13.35 9.24 17.82
N TRP A 305 12.91 10.06 16.86
CA TRP A 305 12.38 9.62 15.56
C TRP A 305 13.37 8.79 14.71
N ARG A 306 14.66 8.81 15.05
CA ARG A 306 15.72 8.04 14.38
C ARG A 306 15.78 6.58 14.86
N TYR A 307 15.04 6.25 15.91
CA TYR A 307 15.09 4.96 16.61
C TYR A 307 13.71 4.32 16.64
N THR A 308 13.70 3.02 16.35
CA THR A 308 12.54 2.15 16.53
C THR A 308 12.89 1.11 17.59
N PRO A 309 11.98 0.72 18.50
CA PRO A 309 12.21 -0.41 19.39
C PRO A 309 12.77 -1.62 18.64
N GLY A 310 13.76 -2.30 19.22
CA GLY A 310 14.49 -3.40 18.60
C GLY A 310 15.58 -3.00 17.61
N GLN A 311 15.75 -1.71 17.30
CA GLN A 311 16.85 -1.23 16.48
C GLN A 311 18.19 -1.47 17.16
N ARG A 312 19.12 -2.13 16.46
CA ARG A 312 20.52 -2.33 16.90
C ARG A 312 21.49 -1.33 16.30
N ARG A 313 21.35 -1.05 14.99
CA ARG A 313 22.31 -0.23 14.23
C ARG A 313 22.01 1.26 14.44
N GLY A 314 23.05 2.09 14.39
CA GLY A 314 22.90 3.55 14.45
C GLY A 314 22.60 4.14 15.84
N ILE A 315 22.77 3.35 16.93
CA ILE A 315 22.66 3.85 18.31
C ILE A 315 23.84 4.78 18.65
N GLY A 316 25.05 4.48 18.18
CA GLY A 316 26.22 5.33 18.40
C GLY A 316 26.86 5.22 19.77
N VAL A 317 26.51 4.18 20.56
CA VAL A 317 27.07 3.91 21.90
C VAL A 317 28.03 2.73 21.84
N ALA A 318 29.24 2.91 22.37
CA ALA A 318 30.21 1.83 22.53
C ALA A 318 29.91 1.06 23.82
N ALA A 319 29.67 -0.25 23.71
CA ALA A 319 29.36 -1.10 24.86
C ALA A 319 30.02 -2.48 24.72
N PRO A 320 30.34 -3.18 25.83
CA PRO A 320 30.94 -4.53 25.78
C PRO A 320 30.05 -5.59 25.12
N ARG A 321 28.74 -5.33 25.05
CA ARG A 321 27.73 -6.20 24.45
C ARG A 321 26.85 -5.39 23.50
N PRO A 322 26.25 -6.02 22.46
CA PRO A 322 25.33 -5.32 21.57
C PRO A 322 24.14 -4.74 22.32
N LEU A 323 23.89 -3.45 22.12
CA LEU A 323 22.74 -2.73 22.64
C LEU A 323 21.64 -2.63 21.57
N TYR A 324 20.40 -2.60 22.05
CA TYR A 324 19.19 -2.43 21.27
C TYR A 324 18.38 -1.28 21.87
N ALA A 325 17.73 -0.48 21.02
CA ALA A 325 16.72 0.48 21.47
C ALA A 325 15.56 -0.27 22.10
N LEU A 326 15.35 -0.15 23.41
CA LEU A 326 14.27 -0.80 24.12
C LEU A 326 12.97 0.00 23.99
N ARG A 327 13.05 1.28 24.34
CA ARG A 327 11.93 2.23 24.26
C ARG A 327 12.43 3.65 24.10
N THR A 328 11.54 4.50 23.60
CA THR A 328 11.72 5.95 23.56
C THR A 328 10.80 6.61 24.59
N ASP A 329 11.34 7.46 25.43
CA ASP A 329 10.59 8.23 26.41
C ASP A 329 10.49 9.68 25.96
N ARG A 330 9.30 10.06 25.45
CA ARG A 330 9.09 11.40 24.90
C ARG A 330 9.06 12.47 25.98
N ALA A 331 8.53 12.16 27.17
CA ALA A 331 8.39 13.14 28.24
C ALA A 331 9.76 13.62 28.76
N THR A 332 10.75 12.72 28.74
CA THR A 332 12.12 12.99 29.19
C THR A 332 13.12 13.12 28.04
N ASN A 333 12.67 13.05 26.78
CA ASN A 333 13.51 12.98 25.58
C ASN A 333 14.68 12.00 25.73
N THR A 334 14.38 10.77 26.17
CA THR A 334 15.38 9.75 26.50
C THR A 334 15.22 8.49 25.64
N LEU A 335 16.33 7.98 25.11
CA LEU A 335 16.38 6.66 24.48
C LEU A 335 16.91 5.65 25.50
N VAL A 336 16.11 4.65 25.85
CA VAL A 336 16.56 3.56 26.72
C VAL A 336 17.11 2.43 25.86
N VAL A 337 18.32 1.97 26.17
CA VAL A 337 19.00 0.88 25.48
C VAL A 337 19.36 -0.25 26.43
N GLY A 338 19.45 -1.47 25.90
CA GLY A 338 19.80 -2.63 26.70
C GLY A 338 20.08 -3.88 25.85
N PRO A 339 20.26 -5.04 26.50
CA PRO A 339 20.44 -6.30 25.82
C PRO A 339 19.14 -6.71 25.10
N ARG A 340 19.28 -7.61 24.13
CA ARG A 340 18.14 -8.12 23.34
C ARG A 340 17.06 -8.74 24.23
N SER A 341 17.44 -9.42 25.31
CA SER A 341 16.52 -10.10 26.22
C SER A 341 15.49 -9.16 26.84
N SER A 342 15.81 -7.87 26.98
CA SER A 342 14.90 -6.88 27.55
C SER A 342 13.81 -6.41 26.58
N LEU A 343 13.86 -6.86 25.32
CA LEU A 343 12.79 -6.64 24.34
C LEU A 343 11.71 -7.73 24.39
N ALA A 344 11.93 -8.79 25.17
CA ALA A 344 11.06 -9.95 25.22
C ALA A 344 9.74 -9.58 25.92
N THR A 345 8.64 -9.87 25.25
CA THR A 345 7.30 -9.71 25.81
C THR A 345 6.49 -10.98 25.58
N THR A 346 5.61 -11.31 26.53
CA THR A 346 4.58 -12.35 26.36
C THR A 346 3.18 -11.76 26.35
N THR A 347 3.03 -10.43 26.49
CA THR A 347 1.73 -9.76 26.51
C THR A 347 1.73 -8.52 25.63
N VAL A 348 0.90 -8.50 24.59
CA VAL A 348 0.79 -7.39 23.64
C VAL A 348 -0.62 -6.83 23.65
N HIS A 349 -0.74 -5.51 23.81
CA HIS A 349 -2.01 -4.80 23.71
C HIS A 349 -2.10 -4.12 22.35
N ALA A 350 -3.21 -4.34 21.65
CA ALA A 350 -3.46 -3.71 20.36
C ALA A 350 -4.86 -3.10 20.30
N ARG A 351 -5.01 -2.04 19.50
CA ARG A 351 -6.29 -1.45 19.12
C ARG A 351 -6.67 -1.98 17.74
N GLY A 352 -7.74 -2.76 17.67
CA GLY A 352 -8.13 -3.50 16.48
C GLY A 352 -9.26 -4.48 16.80
N HIS A 353 -9.68 -5.26 15.81
CA HIS A 353 -10.87 -6.10 15.93
C HIS A 353 -10.57 -7.51 15.38
N LEU A 354 -11.23 -8.51 15.96
CA LEU A 354 -11.37 -9.83 15.35
C LEU A 354 -12.54 -9.81 14.37
N HIS A 355 -12.40 -10.58 13.29
CA HIS A 355 -13.44 -10.85 12.32
C HIS A 355 -14.25 -12.12 12.68
N LEU A 356 -13.71 -12.97 13.56
CA LEU A 356 -14.33 -14.20 14.03
C LEU A 356 -14.24 -14.32 15.56
N PRO A 357 -15.21 -14.97 16.21
CA PRO A 357 -15.11 -15.30 17.64
C PRO A 357 -14.13 -16.46 17.86
N ILE A 358 -12.85 -16.13 17.99
CA ILE A 358 -11.75 -17.08 18.18
C ILE A 358 -10.87 -16.67 19.36
N THR A 359 -10.34 -17.64 20.10
CA THR A 359 -9.50 -17.41 21.28
C THR A 359 -8.05 -17.82 21.09
N ARG A 360 -7.74 -18.63 20.08
CA ARG A 360 -6.39 -19.11 19.76
C ARG A 360 -6.01 -18.71 18.36
N VAL A 361 -4.85 -18.07 18.21
CA VAL A 361 -4.38 -17.51 16.94
C VAL A 361 -2.87 -17.65 16.80
N ALA A 362 -2.36 -17.53 15.58
CA ALA A 362 -0.97 -17.23 15.31
C ALA A 362 -0.80 -15.72 15.07
N ALA A 363 -0.16 -15.02 16.00
CA ALA A 363 0.04 -13.58 15.95
C ALA A 363 1.36 -13.23 15.24
N GLN A 364 1.27 -12.45 14.16
CA GLN A 364 2.42 -11.87 13.47
C GLN A 364 2.53 -10.39 13.82
N LEU A 365 3.55 -10.02 14.58
CA LEU A 365 3.68 -8.69 15.21
C LEU A 365 4.59 -7.72 14.44
N ARG A 366 5.21 -8.22 13.37
CA ARG A 366 6.04 -7.44 12.44
C ARG A 366 6.04 -8.08 11.07
N HIS A 367 6.10 -7.26 10.01
CA HIS A 367 6.23 -7.78 8.66
C HIS A 367 7.50 -8.66 8.53
N ARG A 368 7.34 -9.86 7.96
CA ARG A 368 8.38 -10.91 7.82
C ARG A 368 8.88 -11.52 9.15
N SER A 369 8.24 -11.23 10.28
CA SER A 369 8.47 -12.03 11.49
C SER A 369 7.74 -13.37 11.40
N ARG A 370 8.25 -14.38 12.11
CA ARG A 370 7.53 -15.63 12.32
C ARG A 370 6.30 -15.34 13.20
N PRO A 371 5.11 -15.87 12.86
CA PRO A 371 3.95 -15.82 13.74
C PRO A 371 4.20 -16.60 15.04
N VAL A 372 3.72 -16.07 16.16
CA VAL A 372 3.81 -16.68 17.49
C VAL A 372 2.41 -17.13 17.91
N ALA A 373 2.27 -18.36 18.39
CA ALA A 373 1.01 -18.86 18.91
C ALA A 373 0.58 -18.03 20.14
N ALA A 374 -0.69 -17.65 20.21
CA ALA A 374 -1.19 -16.75 21.24
C ALA A 374 -2.66 -17.01 21.59
N THR A 375 -3.03 -16.72 22.83
CA THR A 375 -4.41 -16.55 23.25
C THR A 375 -4.81 -15.10 23.05
N VAL A 376 -5.98 -14.85 22.47
CA VAL A 376 -6.50 -13.51 22.23
C VAL A 376 -7.78 -13.28 23.02
N GLU A 377 -7.84 -12.12 23.68
CA GLU A 377 -9.03 -11.64 24.40
C GLU A 377 -9.42 -10.28 23.83
N GLN A 378 -10.61 -10.17 23.24
CA GLN A 378 -11.12 -8.91 22.69
C GLN A 378 -12.08 -8.22 23.66
N ASP A 379 -11.88 -6.92 23.86
CA ASP A 379 -12.77 -6.00 24.58
C ASP A 379 -12.97 -4.73 23.74
N GLY A 380 -14.16 -4.60 23.17
CA GLY A 380 -14.50 -3.48 22.27
C GLY A 380 -13.54 -3.34 21.10
N ASP A 381 -12.85 -2.18 21.03
CA ASP A 381 -11.88 -1.84 20.00
C ASP A 381 -10.44 -2.28 20.32
N ARG A 382 -10.26 -3.11 21.35
CA ARG A 382 -8.95 -3.57 21.80
C ARG A 382 -8.90 -5.07 21.93
N PHE A 383 -7.70 -5.62 21.77
CA PHE A 383 -7.44 -6.99 22.17
C PHE A 383 -6.09 -7.12 22.86
N ILE A 384 -6.01 -8.12 23.72
CA ILE A 384 -4.80 -8.53 24.44
C ILE A 384 -4.36 -9.87 23.87
N LEU A 385 -3.08 -9.98 23.54
CA LEU A 385 -2.45 -11.23 23.12
C LEU A 385 -1.57 -11.74 24.26
N HIS A 386 -1.81 -12.98 24.69
CA HIS A 386 -0.93 -13.74 25.56
C HIS A 386 -0.15 -14.74 24.72
N LEU A 387 1.13 -14.45 24.49
CA LEU A 387 2.01 -15.23 23.61
C LEU A 387 2.53 -16.48 24.33
N ASP A 388 2.56 -17.61 23.62
CA ASP A 388 3.08 -18.88 24.16
C ASP A 388 4.60 -18.87 24.32
N GLU A 389 5.30 -18.09 23.50
CA GLU A 389 6.74 -17.85 23.57
C GLU A 389 7.04 -16.34 23.56
N PRO A 390 8.12 -15.88 24.21
CA PRO A 390 8.45 -14.46 24.20
C PRO A 390 8.75 -13.96 22.78
N PHE A 391 8.22 -12.79 22.44
CA PHE A 391 8.53 -12.09 21.19
C PHE A 391 9.40 -10.89 21.47
N ASP A 392 10.49 -10.75 20.71
CA ASP A 392 11.36 -9.57 20.81
C ASP A 392 10.75 -8.41 20.04
N SER A 393 10.48 -7.30 20.73
CA SER A 393 10.20 -5.99 20.10
C SER A 393 8.86 -5.89 19.37
N ALA A 394 7.76 -6.04 20.11
CA ALA A 394 6.43 -5.62 19.67
C ALA A 394 6.29 -4.09 19.73
N ALA A 395 6.80 -3.39 18.71
CA ALA A 395 6.88 -1.93 18.72
C ALA A 395 5.51 -1.23 18.57
N PRO A 396 5.18 -0.23 19.42
CA PRO A 396 3.99 0.60 19.24
C PRO A 396 3.92 1.27 17.87
N GLY A 397 2.73 1.27 17.27
CA GLY A 397 2.48 1.77 15.91
C GLY A 397 2.65 0.71 14.80
N GLN A 398 3.24 -0.45 15.10
CA GLN A 398 3.23 -1.61 14.20
C GLN A 398 1.88 -2.35 14.24
N GLN A 399 1.66 -3.23 13.27
CA GLN A 399 0.44 -4.05 13.21
C GLN A 399 0.65 -5.41 13.87
N ALA A 400 -0.28 -5.81 14.74
CA ALA A 400 -0.52 -7.19 15.09
C ALA A 400 -1.54 -7.79 14.10
N VAL A 401 -1.14 -8.80 13.33
CA VAL A 401 -2.03 -9.55 12.42
C VAL A 401 -2.22 -10.95 12.97
N LEU A 402 -3.48 -11.36 13.09
CA LEU A 402 -3.87 -12.61 13.74
C LEU A 402 -4.33 -13.60 12.67
N TYR A 403 -3.76 -14.79 12.69
CA TYR A 403 -4.07 -15.85 11.73
C TYR A 403 -4.73 -17.04 12.43
N ASP A 404 -5.71 -17.63 11.78
CA ASP A 404 -6.19 -18.99 11.99
C ASP A 404 -5.81 -19.80 10.76
N ASP A 405 -4.86 -20.73 10.93
CA ASP A 405 -4.09 -21.33 9.84
C ASP A 405 -3.53 -20.29 8.85
N ASP A 406 -4.19 -20.15 7.70
CA ASP A 406 -3.84 -19.23 6.62
C ASP A 406 -4.73 -17.99 6.56
N ALA A 407 -5.86 -17.94 7.28
CA ALA A 407 -6.84 -16.87 7.22
C ALA A 407 -6.52 -15.75 8.23
N VAL A 408 -6.61 -14.50 7.80
CA VAL A 408 -6.52 -13.33 8.67
C VAL A 408 -7.83 -13.20 9.42
N VAL A 409 -7.81 -13.53 10.70
CA VAL A 409 -9.00 -13.51 11.59
C VAL A 409 -9.10 -12.25 12.43
N GLY A 410 -8.12 -11.35 12.34
CA GLY A 410 -8.17 -10.05 12.96
C GLY A 410 -6.87 -9.29 12.80
N SER A 411 -6.92 -7.99 13.05
CA SER A 411 -5.71 -7.18 13.11
C SER A 411 -5.91 -5.93 13.96
N GLY A 412 -4.80 -5.39 14.47
CA GLY A 412 -4.80 -4.15 15.25
C GLY A 412 -3.45 -3.47 15.30
N VAL A 413 -3.45 -2.18 15.66
CA VAL A 413 -2.22 -1.41 15.90
C VAL A 413 -1.74 -1.68 17.32
N ILE A 414 -0.49 -2.09 17.47
CA ILE A 414 0.14 -2.32 18.77
C ILE A 414 0.22 -0.98 19.51
N VAL A 415 -0.35 -0.93 20.72
CA VAL A 415 -0.37 0.26 21.59
C VAL A 415 0.73 0.16 22.64
N SER A 416 0.90 -1.04 23.21
CA SER A 416 1.94 -1.31 24.19
C SER A 416 2.26 -2.81 24.24
N SER A 417 3.42 -3.13 24.80
CA SER A 417 3.82 -4.47 25.18
C SER A 417 4.30 -4.44 26.62
N VAL A 418 3.93 -5.45 27.41
CA VAL A 418 4.40 -5.59 28.80
C VAL A 418 5.62 -6.50 28.80
N GLU A 419 6.71 -6.06 29.42
CA GLU A 419 7.94 -6.85 29.56
C GLU A 419 7.64 -8.25 30.14
N ALA A 420 8.23 -9.29 29.54
CA ALA A 420 8.21 -10.62 30.12
C ALA A 420 9.05 -10.59 31.41
N ARG A 421 8.39 -10.76 32.56
CA ARG A 421 9.06 -10.84 33.86
C ARG A 421 9.87 -12.12 34.01
#